data_AF-X1LI76-F1
#
_entry.id   AF-X1LI76-F1
#
_cell.length_a   1.000
_cell.length_b   1.000
_cell.length_c   1.000
_cell.angle_alpha   90.00
_cell.angle_beta   90.00
_cell.angle_gamma   90.00
#
_symmetry.space_group_name_H-M   'P 1'
#
loop_
_entity.id
_entity.type
_entity.pdbx_description
1 polymer ?
#
loop_
_entity_poly.entity_id
_entity_poly.type
_entity_poly.pdbx_seq_one_letter_code
_entity_poly.pdbx_strand_id
1 'polypeptide(L)'
;MIVVKEYEAMLKALGKAGGNLGALRNKEVGNLVIHRNEVLSANEVEGIRIETEKTEAGVNIYFLVKEGAKIKYPVHLCICYLDYWATGAFAA
;
A
#
# COMPACT_ATOMS: atom_id res chain seq x y z
N MET A 1 -9.45 -4.96 15.37
CA MET A 1 -9.61 -5.63 14.06
C MET A 1 -10.12 -4.69 12.95
N ILE A 2 -9.84 -3.38 12.98
CA ILE A 2 -10.30 -2.43 11.93
C ILE A 2 -9.33 -2.45 10.74
N VAL A 3 -8.03 -2.33 10.99
CA VAL A 3 -6.96 -2.33 9.97
C VAL A 3 -7.01 -3.57 9.06
N VAL A 4 -7.25 -4.75 9.62
CA VAL A 4 -7.36 -6.01 8.85
C VAL A 4 -8.55 -5.98 7.87
N LYS A 5 -9.69 -5.42 8.29
CA LYS A 5 -10.87 -5.31 7.42
C LYS A 5 -10.65 -4.30 6.30
N GLU A 6 -9.97 -3.19 6.59
CA GLU A 6 -9.62 -2.17 5.59
C GLU A 6 -8.62 -2.72 4.56
N TYR A 7 -7.63 -3.50 5.01
CA TYR A 7 -6.69 -4.15 4.11
C TYR A 7 -7.37 -5.14 3.15
N GLU A 8 -8.26 -6.00 3.66
CA GLU A 8 -9.02 -6.93 2.81
C GLU A 8 -9.97 -6.21 1.85
N ALA A 9 -10.63 -5.13 2.30
CA ALA A 9 -11.47 -4.31 1.44
C ALA A 9 -10.64 -3.65 0.31
N MET A 10 -9.44 -3.17 0.62
CA MET A 10 -8.52 -2.62 -0.37
C MET A 10 -8.09 -3.70 -1.37
N LEU A 11 -7.73 -4.90 -0.90
CA LEU A 11 -7.32 -6.00 -1.79
C LEU A 11 -8.46 -6.36 -2.75
N LYS A 12 -9.70 -6.41 -2.25
CA LYS A 12 -10.86 -6.66 -3.11
C LYS A 12 -11.04 -5.59 -4.18
N ALA A 13 -10.90 -4.31 -3.81
CA ALA A 13 -11.01 -3.19 -4.76
C ALA A 13 -9.89 -3.20 -5.80
N LEU A 14 -8.65 -3.43 -5.36
CA LEU A 14 -7.49 -3.54 -6.25
C LEU A 14 -7.65 -4.69 -7.25
N GLY A 15 -8.15 -5.85 -6.81
CA GLY A 15 -8.41 -7.00 -7.68
C GLY A 15 -9.48 -6.70 -8.73
N LYS A 16 -10.55 -5.98 -8.36
CA LYS A 16 -11.58 -5.53 -9.31
C LYS A 16 -11.05 -4.55 -10.35
N ALA A 17 -10.07 -3.72 -9.98
CA ALA A 17 -9.41 -2.79 -10.89
C ALA A 17 -8.33 -3.47 -11.78
N GLY A 18 -8.18 -4.79 -11.73
CA GLY A 18 -7.17 -5.53 -12.48
C GLY A 18 -5.76 -5.46 -11.90
N GLY A 19 -5.61 -4.99 -10.65
CA GLY A 19 -4.33 -4.89 -9.96
C GLY A 19 -3.80 -6.26 -9.49
N ASN A 20 -2.47 -6.36 -9.38
CA ASN A 20 -1.80 -7.60 -8.97
C ASN A 20 -1.79 -7.78 -7.44
N LEU A 21 -2.73 -8.59 -6.92
CA LEU A 21 -2.82 -8.93 -5.50
C LEU A 21 -1.59 -9.69 -4.97
N GLY A 22 -0.92 -10.46 -5.83
CA GLY A 22 0.27 -11.21 -5.47
C GLY A 22 1.44 -10.29 -5.09
N ALA A 23 1.50 -9.10 -5.68
CA ALA A 23 2.54 -8.12 -5.38
C ALA A 23 2.43 -7.53 -3.96
N LEU A 24 1.23 -7.47 -3.39
CA LEU A 24 1.03 -6.98 -2.02
C LEU A 24 1.11 -8.08 -0.96
N ARG A 25 0.93 -9.34 -1.36
CA ARG A 25 1.03 -10.50 -0.47
C ARG A 25 2.43 -11.13 -0.43
N ASN A 26 3.26 -10.88 -1.43
CA ASN A 26 4.62 -11.40 -1.49
C ASN A 26 5.59 -10.55 -0.65
N LYS A 27 6.23 -11.17 0.34
CA LYS A 27 7.21 -10.51 1.22
C LYS A 27 8.50 -10.11 0.50
N GLU A 28 8.82 -10.72 -0.64
CA GLU A 28 9.96 -10.31 -1.48
C GLU A 28 9.68 -9.03 -2.28
N VAL A 29 8.43 -8.55 -2.29
CA VAL A 29 8.02 -7.35 -3.02
C VAL A 29 7.83 -6.21 -2.04
N GLY A 30 8.69 -5.19 -2.14
CA GLY A 30 8.57 -3.98 -1.32
C GLY A 30 7.25 -3.28 -1.58
N ASN A 31 6.52 -2.93 -0.53
CA ASN A 31 5.26 -2.21 -0.67
C ASN A 31 4.96 -1.28 0.50
N LEU A 32 4.23 -0.20 0.20
CA LEU A 32 3.61 0.67 1.17
C LEU A 32 2.15 0.88 0.78
N VAL A 33 1.24 0.54 1.68
CA VAL A 33 -0.20 0.67 1.48
C VAL A 33 -0.75 1.60 2.54
N ILE A 34 -1.29 2.73 2.11
CA ILE A 34 -1.88 3.75 2.97
C ILE A 34 -3.33 3.98 2.57
N HIS A 35 -4.21 4.00 3.57
CA HIS A 35 -5.60 4.38 3.42
C HIS A 35 -5.96 5.50 4.40
N ARG A 36 -6.38 6.65 3.86
CA ARG A 36 -6.55 7.89 4.66
C ARG A 36 -5.26 8.23 5.42
N ASN A 37 -5.30 8.15 6.74
CA ASN A 37 -4.17 8.42 7.62
C ASN A 37 -3.64 7.12 8.26
N GLU A 38 -4.06 5.96 7.76
CA GLU A 38 -3.67 4.65 8.30
C GLU A 38 -2.68 3.96 7.35
N VAL A 39 -1.59 3.46 7.92
CA VAL A 39 -0.67 2.57 7.23
C VAL A 39 -1.19 1.15 7.36
N LEU A 40 -1.66 0.57 6.25
CA LEU A 40 -2.20 -0.79 6.21
C LEU A 40 -1.11 -1.83 5.97
N SER A 41 -0.04 -1.47 5.25
CA SER A 41 1.15 -2.31 5.02
C SER A 41 2.38 -1.44 4.82
N ALA A 42 3.50 -1.83 5.40
CA ALA A 42 4.83 -1.29 5.11
C ALA A 42 5.81 -2.46 5.08
N ASN A 43 6.11 -2.96 3.88
CA ASN A 43 7.03 -4.06 3.64
C ASN A 43 8.32 -3.54 3.04
N GLU A 44 9.37 -3.50 3.85
CA GLU A 44 10.73 -3.26 3.38
C GLU A 44 11.30 -4.50 2.70
N VAL A 45 12.19 -4.29 1.74
CA VAL A 45 13.02 -5.32 1.13
C VAL A 45 14.46 -4.84 1.11
N GLU A 46 15.40 -5.75 0.85
CA GLU A 46 16.82 -5.39 0.79
C GLU A 46 17.06 -4.19 -0.14
N GLY A 47 17.73 -3.16 0.38
CA GLY A 47 17.99 -1.92 -0.34
C GLY A 47 16.94 -0.83 -0.18
N ILE A 48 15.82 -1.09 0.50
CA ILE A 48 14.74 -0.11 0.75
C ILE A 48 14.53 0.05 2.26
N ARG A 49 14.35 1.29 2.71
CA ARG A 49 13.90 1.63 4.06
C ARG A 49 12.67 2.53 3.99
N ILE A 50 11.69 2.26 4.83
CA ILE A 50 10.40 2.93 4.90
C ILE A 50 10.13 3.29 6.36
N GLU A 51 10.01 4.58 6.64
CA GLU A 51 9.52 5.07 7.93
C GLU A 51 8.24 5.85 7.69
N THR A 52 7.26 5.66 8.56
CA THR A 52 5.96 6.31 8.44
C THR A 52 5.54 6.91 9.77
N GLU A 53 5.02 8.13 9.72
CA GLU A 53 4.47 8.82 10.87
C GLU A 53 3.05 9.30 10.53
N LYS A 54 2.07 8.85 11.32
CA LYS A 54 0.69 9.28 11.16
C LYS A 54 0.53 10.71 11.68
N THR A 55 -0.18 11.54 10.93
CA THR A 55 -0.53 12.90 11.31
C THR A 55 -2.05 13.10 11.28
N GLU A 56 -2.53 14.24 11.77
CA GLU A 56 -3.96 14.60 11.69
C GLU A 56 -4.44 14.76 10.24
N ALA A 57 -3.53 15.17 9.33
CA ALA A 57 -3.85 15.45 7.94
C ALA A 57 -3.44 14.33 6.96
N GLY A 58 -2.75 13.28 7.42
CA GLY A 58 -2.25 12.22 6.53
C GLY A 58 -1.19 11.33 7.17
N VAL A 59 -0.19 10.95 6.36
CA VAL A 59 0.97 10.16 6.78
C VAL A 59 2.22 10.78 6.19
N ASN A 60 3.20 11.14 7.02
CA ASN A 60 4.54 11.47 6.57
C ASN A 60 5.29 10.18 6.25
N ILE A 61 5.94 10.14 5.09
CA ILE A 61 6.67 8.96 4.61
C ILE A 61 8.11 9.36 4.36
N TYR A 62 9.04 8.69 5.03
CA TYR A 62 10.44 8.68 4.66
C TYR A 62 10.73 7.39 3.90
N PHE A 63 10.99 7.52 2.60
CA PHE A 63 11.26 6.40 1.71
C PHE A 63 12.67 6.52 1.14
N LEU A 64 13.56 5.61 1.52
CA LEU A 64 14.96 5.60 1.11
C LEU A 64 15.28 4.37 0.28
N VAL A 65 15.80 4.61 -0.93
CA VAL A 65 16.50 3.59 -1.70
C VAL A 65 17.98 3.73 -1.43
N LYS A 66 18.63 2.68 -0.92
CA LYS A 66 20.07 2.68 -0.64
C LYS A 66 20.84 2.83 -1.95
N GLU A 67 21.93 3.58 -1.90
CA GLU A 67 22.82 3.75 -3.05
C GLU A 67 23.30 2.38 -3.58
N GLY A 68 23.25 2.22 -4.91
CA GLY A 68 23.65 0.98 -5.58
C GLY A 68 22.69 -0.22 -5.38
N ALA A 69 21.55 -0.04 -4.70
CA ALA A 69 20.60 -1.12 -4.48
C ALA A 69 20.03 -1.66 -5.81
N LYS A 70 20.00 -3.00 -5.92
CA LYS A 70 19.32 -3.70 -7.02
C LYS A 70 18.07 -4.37 -6.48
N ILE A 71 16.92 -3.78 -6.77
CA ILE A 71 15.64 -4.30 -6.29
C ILE A 71 15.14 -5.38 -7.24
N LYS A 72 14.89 -6.58 -6.72
CA LYS A 72 14.52 -7.78 -7.49
C LYS A 72 13.17 -7.64 -8.19
N TYR A 73 12.22 -6.95 -7.55
CA TYR A 73 10.86 -6.76 -8.05
C TYR A 73 10.44 -5.28 -7.99
N PRO A 74 9.48 -4.83 -8.82
CA PRO A 74 8.91 -3.49 -8.70
C PRO A 74 8.38 -3.21 -7.30
N VAL A 75 8.62 -2.00 -6.81
CA VAL A 75 8.09 -1.54 -5.52
C VAL A 75 6.70 -0.97 -5.74
N HIS A 76 5.74 -1.33 -4.87
CA HIS A 76 4.37 -0.85 -4.97
C HIS A 76 4.05 0.18 -3.88
N LEU A 77 3.76 1.42 -4.29
CA LEU A 77 3.26 2.47 -3.41
C LEU A 77 1.78 2.70 -3.71
N CYS A 78 0.89 2.14 -2.88
CA CYS A 78 -0.56 2.25 -3.03
C CYS A 78 -1.12 3.20 -1.99
N ILE A 79 -1.40 4.43 -2.41
CA ILE A 79 -2.04 5.46 -1.58
C ILE A 79 -3.46 5.61 -2.09
N CYS A 80 -4.43 5.08 -1.35
CA CYS A 80 -5.82 5.03 -1.81
C CYS A 80 -6.78 5.64 -0.79
N TYR A 81 -7.69 6.48 -1.28
CA TYR A 81 -8.88 6.87 -0.53
C TYR A 81 -10.06 6.02 -1.02
N LEU A 82 -10.30 4.90 -0.34
CA LEU A 82 -11.49 4.08 -0.53
C LEU A 82 -12.62 4.63 0.33
N ASP A 83 -13.47 5.44 -0.29
CA ASP A 83 -14.76 5.78 0.31
C ASP A 83 -15.81 4.74 -0.08
N TYR A 84 -16.70 4.39 0.85
CA TYR A 84 -17.70 3.35 0.60
C TYR A 84 -18.65 3.72 -0.55
N TRP A 85 -18.86 5.01 -0.80
CA TRP A 85 -19.61 5.53 -1.96
C TRP A 85 -18.93 5.29 -3.32
N ALA A 86 -17.59 5.21 -3.37
CA ALA A 86 -16.84 5.02 -4.61
C ALA A 86 -16.98 3.60 -5.19
N THR A 87 -17.36 2.63 -4.35
CA THR A 87 -17.58 1.24 -4.80
C THR A 87 -18.84 1.05 -5.65
N GLY A 88 -19.72 2.07 -5.71
CA GLY A 88 -20.86 2.12 -6.62
C GLY A 88 -20.60 2.84 -7.95
N ALA A 89 -19.55 3.66 -8.06
CA ALA A 89 -19.27 4.47 -9.25
C ALA A 89 -18.40 3.76 -10.30
N PHE A 90 -17.69 2.69 -9.94
CA PHE A 90 -16.86 1.88 -10.85
C PHE A 90 -17.54 0.56 -11.28
N ALA A 91 -18.84 0.41 -11.04
CA ALA A 91 -19.63 -0.75 -11.46
C ALA A 91 -20.48 -0.48 -12.72
N ALA A 92 -20.13 0.54 -13.50
CA ALA A 92 -20.73 0.86 -14.80
C ALA A 92 -19.97 0.16 -15.94
#